data_AF-A0A7S0XV04-F1
#
_entry.id   AF-A0A7S0XV04-F1
#
_cell.length_a   1.000
_cell.length_b   1.000
_cell.length_c   1.000
_cell.angle_alpha   90.00
_cell.angle_beta   90.00
_cell.angle_gamma   90.00
#
_symmetry.space_group_name_H-M   'P 1'
#
loop_
_entity.id
_entity.type
_entity.pdbx_description
1 polymer ?
#
loop_
_entity_poly.entity_id
_entity_poly.type
_entity_poly.pdbx_seq_one_letter_code
_entity_poly.pdbx_strand_id
1 'polypeptide(L)'
;EEGGAPAAIAKNRGRPRKEREREAEAVTKATKRGRYGTAGANGKKDKEKGFKDREYYRSQTCLRIDKDDMDYDSDDDVDDECQIQRAEELMDEFVDVTSKEKSFMKLWNRFVHRHAILADFHIPEACRVFANHHAAELRSMGLRDELLFHLFALWDFNLINREQILSTITIIDDAKAGGKAGAAAHKGKAGASDVSPSGGA
;
A
#
# COMPACT_ATOMS: atom_id res chain seq x y z
N GLU A 1 47.02 -38.62 -16.88
CA GLU A 1 45.69 -39.11 -17.33
C GLU A 1 44.67 -38.11 -16.82
N GLU A 2 44.45 -37.06 -17.60
CA GLU A 2 43.27 -36.92 -18.47
C GLU A 2 41.96 -36.82 -17.67
N GLY A 3 41.51 -35.58 -17.52
CA GLY A 3 40.13 -35.27 -17.16
C GLY A 3 39.21 -35.69 -18.31
N GLY A 4 38.35 -36.67 -18.05
CA GLY A 4 37.30 -37.11 -18.96
C GLY A 4 35.96 -36.48 -18.59
N ALA A 5 35.69 -35.27 -19.09
CA ALA A 5 34.34 -34.73 -19.17
C ALA A 5 33.53 -35.51 -20.23
N PRO A 6 32.22 -35.76 -20.03
CA PRO A 6 31.40 -36.55 -20.94
C PRO A 6 31.31 -35.93 -22.34
N ALA A 7 31.45 -36.78 -23.35
CA ALA A 7 31.63 -36.54 -24.78
C ALA A 7 30.41 -35.92 -25.52
N ALA A 8 29.74 -34.91 -24.95
CA ALA A 8 28.61 -34.22 -25.57
C ALA A 8 28.94 -32.79 -26.06
N ILE A 9 30.08 -32.21 -25.67
CA ILE A 9 30.38 -30.79 -25.91
C ILE A 9 31.13 -30.55 -27.24
N ALA A 10 31.71 -31.58 -27.87
CA ALA A 10 32.61 -31.41 -29.01
C ALA A 10 31.95 -31.29 -30.40
N LYS A 11 30.63 -31.52 -30.56
CA LYS A 11 30.01 -31.62 -31.90
C LYS A 11 29.43 -30.33 -32.48
N ASN A 12 29.56 -29.19 -31.80
CA ASN A 12 28.78 -27.99 -32.12
C ASN A 12 29.56 -26.81 -32.72
N ARG A 13 30.80 -27.02 -33.17
CA ARG A 13 31.57 -26.01 -33.91
C ARG A 13 31.44 -26.27 -35.41
N GLY A 14 30.51 -25.57 -36.06
CA GLY A 14 30.41 -25.55 -37.53
C GLY A 14 29.00 -25.66 -38.14
N ARG A 15 27.93 -25.64 -37.35
CA ARG A 15 26.56 -25.78 -37.86
C ARG A 15 25.92 -24.41 -38.17
N PRO A 16 25.34 -24.17 -39.37
CA PRO A 16 24.80 -22.88 -39.76
C PRO A 16 23.61 -22.43 -38.89
N ARG A 17 23.54 -21.13 -38.60
CA ARG A 17 22.60 -20.47 -37.66
C ARG A 17 21.12 -20.85 -37.84
N LYS A 18 20.69 -21.13 -39.09
CA LYS A 18 19.31 -21.52 -39.42
C LYS A 18 18.91 -22.91 -38.90
N GLU A 19 19.87 -23.78 -38.59
CA GLU A 19 19.61 -25.13 -38.10
C GLU A 19 19.46 -25.15 -36.56
N ARG A 20 20.18 -24.27 -35.85
CA ARG A 20 20.06 -24.07 -34.40
C ARG A 20 18.73 -23.42 -34.01
N GLU A 21 18.22 -22.50 -34.82
CA GLU A 21 16.91 -21.86 -34.62
C GLU A 21 15.76 -22.88 -34.81
N ARG A 22 15.90 -23.83 -35.75
CA ARG A 22 14.90 -24.90 -35.99
C ARG A 22 14.85 -25.95 -34.89
N GLU A 23 16.00 -26.28 -34.28
CA GLU A 23 16.05 -27.22 -33.15
C GLU A 23 15.53 -26.58 -31.85
N ALA A 24 15.80 -25.29 -31.60
CA ALA A 24 15.21 -24.56 -30.47
C ALA A 24 13.68 -24.39 -30.62
N GLU A 25 13.19 -24.19 -31.86
CA GLU A 25 11.75 -24.16 -32.16
C GLU A 25 11.08 -25.55 -32.05
N ALA A 26 11.83 -26.63 -32.30
CA ALA A 26 11.36 -28.01 -32.12
C ALA A 26 11.29 -28.42 -30.63
N VAL A 27 12.23 -27.97 -29.80
CA VAL A 27 12.22 -28.23 -28.35
C VAL A 27 11.10 -27.46 -27.65
N THR A 28 10.84 -26.21 -28.05
CA THR A 28 9.69 -25.44 -27.55
C THR A 28 8.33 -25.99 -28.02
N LYS A 29 8.28 -26.64 -29.20
CA LYS A 29 7.10 -27.40 -29.66
C LYS A 29 6.91 -28.74 -28.94
N ALA A 30 7.98 -29.38 -28.43
CA ALA A 30 7.89 -30.69 -27.79
C ALA A 30 7.44 -30.63 -26.31
N THR A 31 7.81 -29.59 -25.57
CA THR A 31 7.42 -29.45 -24.14
C THR A 31 5.95 -29.04 -23.95
N LYS A 32 5.24 -28.66 -25.02
CA LYS A 32 3.81 -28.29 -24.98
C LYS A 32 2.85 -29.45 -25.27
N ARG A 33 3.27 -30.69 -25.00
CA ARG A 33 2.40 -31.89 -25.01
C ARG A 33 2.02 -32.30 -23.58
N GLY A 34 1.40 -31.38 -22.87
CA GLY A 34 0.63 -31.63 -21.65
C GLY A 34 -0.87 -31.53 -21.96
N ARG A 35 -1.40 -32.57 -22.59
CA ARG A 35 -2.80 -33.02 -22.60
C ARG A 35 -3.90 -31.93 -22.46
N TYR A 36 -4.32 -31.33 -23.58
CA TYR A 36 -5.72 -30.97 -23.80
C TYR A 36 -6.10 -31.32 -25.23
N GLY A 37 -7.11 -32.18 -25.36
CA GLY A 37 -7.51 -32.82 -26.61
C GLY A 37 -8.19 -31.86 -27.58
N THR A 38 -7.84 -31.98 -28.85
CA THR A 38 -8.55 -31.38 -29.98
C THR A 38 -9.64 -32.35 -30.46
N ALA A 39 -10.91 -31.98 -30.31
CA ALA A 39 -12.01 -32.62 -31.01
C ALA A 39 -12.83 -31.57 -31.76
N GLY A 40 -12.94 -31.76 -33.08
CA GLY A 40 -14.15 -31.48 -33.86
C GLY A 40 -14.56 -30.02 -34.04
N ALA A 41 -14.30 -29.49 -35.23
CA ALA A 41 -14.95 -28.31 -35.76
C ALA A 41 -16.46 -28.54 -35.96
N ASN A 42 -17.30 -27.92 -35.14
CA ASN A 42 -18.61 -27.37 -35.54
C ASN A 42 -19.26 -26.61 -34.36
N GLY A 43 -19.76 -25.40 -34.60
CA GLY A 43 -20.53 -24.65 -33.61
C GLY A 43 -20.11 -23.19 -33.48
N LYS A 44 -20.60 -22.34 -34.39
CA LYS A 44 -20.77 -20.91 -34.09
C LYS A 44 -21.80 -20.82 -32.96
N LYS A 45 -21.47 -20.11 -31.87
CA LYS A 45 -22.30 -19.65 -30.73
C LYS A 45 -22.00 -20.27 -29.35
N ASP A 46 -20.75 -20.30 -28.87
CA ASP A 46 -20.48 -20.62 -27.44
C ASP A 46 -19.27 -19.86 -26.87
N LYS A 47 -19.08 -18.58 -27.23
CA LYS A 47 -17.92 -17.81 -26.71
C LYS A 47 -18.06 -17.28 -25.28
N GLU A 48 -19.20 -17.48 -24.62
CA GLU A 48 -19.48 -16.86 -23.31
C GLU A 48 -19.67 -17.86 -22.16
N LYS A 49 -19.58 -19.18 -22.40
CA LYS A 49 -19.87 -20.22 -21.39
C LYS A 49 -18.65 -21.01 -20.88
N GLY A 50 -17.43 -20.59 -21.20
CA GLY A 50 -16.22 -21.41 -20.95
C GLY A 50 -15.53 -21.26 -19.59
N PHE A 51 -15.86 -20.25 -18.78
CA PHE A 51 -15.11 -19.95 -17.54
C PHE A 51 -15.83 -20.30 -16.23
N LYS A 52 -17.06 -20.84 -16.29
CA LYS A 52 -17.94 -20.98 -15.10
C LYS A 52 -17.92 -22.37 -14.42
N ASP A 53 -17.08 -23.29 -14.89
CA ASP A 53 -17.07 -24.70 -14.44
C ASP A 53 -15.75 -25.13 -13.78
N ARG A 54 -14.82 -24.19 -13.60
CA ARG A 54 -13.63 -24.41 -12.77
C ARG A 54 -13.95 -23.98 -11.35
N GLU A 55 -13.69 -24.86 -10.39
CA GLU A 55 -13.71 -24.49 -8.98
C GLU A 55 -12.45 -23.66 -8.66
N TYR A 56 -12.65 -22.51 -8.05
CA TYR A 56 -11.59 -21.62 -7.60
C TYR A 56 -11.54 -21.62 -6.08
N TYR A 57 -10.35 -21.40 -5.55
CA TYR A 57 -10.08 -21.36 -4.11
C TYR A 57 -9.36 -20.05 -3.79
N ARG A 58 -9.66 -19.46 -2.63
CA ARG A 58 -8.96 -18.29 -2.11
C ARG A 58 -7.51 -18.69 -1.77
N SER A 59 -6.54 -17.87 -2.16
CA SER A 59 -5.09 -18.13 -1.96
C SER A 59 -4.73 -18.30 -0.48
N GLN A 60 -5.27 -17.42 0.38
CA GLN A 60 -4.91 -17.38 1.80
C GLN A 60 -5.62 -18.44 2.65
N THR A 61 -6.90 -18.70 2.39
CA THR A 61 -7.73 -19.56 3.26
C THR A 61 -7.98 -20.96 2.68
N CYS A 62 -7.62 -21.18 1.41
CA CYS A 62 -7.92 -22.39 0.66
C CYS A 62 -9.43 -22.75 0.62
N LEU A 63 -10.31 -21.79 0.88
CA LEU A 63 -11.76 -21.97 0.83
C LEU A 63 -12.27 -21.81 -0.59
N ARG A 64 -13.32 -22.55 -0.95
CA ARG A 64 -13.96 -22.46 -2.27
C ARG A 64 -14.55 -21.07 -2.46
N ILE A 65 -14.30 -20.47 -3.62
CA ILE A 65 -14.88 -19.18 -4.03
C ILE A 65 -16.26 -19.47 -4.64
N ASP A 66 -17.28 -18.78 -4.16
CA ASP A 66 -18.61 -18.82 -4.75
C ASP A 66 -18.69 -17.95 -6.00
N LYS A 67 -19.58 -18.29 -6.93
CA LYS A 67 -19.65 -17.65 -8.26
C LYS A 67 -19.91 -16.13 -8.20
N ASP A 68 -20.58 -15.67 -7.14
CA ASP A 68 -20.89 -14.25 -6.92
C ASP A 68 -19.71 -13.47 -6.32
N ASP A 69 -18.75 -14.19 -5.71
CA ASP A 69 -17.56 -13.66 -5.04
C ASP A 69 -16.30 -13.73 -5.94
N MET A 70 -16.44 -14.22 -7.18
CA MET A 70 -15.35 -14.37 -8.14
C MET A 70 -14.72 -13.05 -8.57
N ASP A 71 -15.45 -11.95 -8.47
CA ASP A 71 -15.00 -10.60 -8.82
C ASP A 71 -14.31 -9.87 -7.65
N TYR A 72 -14.33 -10.47 -6.45
CA TYR A 72 -13.72 -9.93 -5.24
C TYR A 72 -12.45 -10.70 -4.87
N ASP A 73 -11.30 -10.10 -5.19
CA ASP A 73 -10.00 -10.59 -4.71
C ASP A 73 -9.75 -10.08 -3.30
N SER A 74 -9.54 -11.00 -2.36
CA SER A 74 -9.36 -10.69 -0.94
C SER A 74 -7.89 -10.63 -0.54
N ASP A 75 -6.97 -10.87 -1.48
CA ASP A 75 -5.53 -10.95 -1.22
C ASP A 75 -4.88 -9.57 -1.03
N ASP A 76 -5.37 -8.55 -1.74
CA ASP A 76 -4.72 -7.23 -1.85
C ASP A 76 -4.66 -6.45 -0.53
N ASP A 77 -5.57 -6.68 0.42
CA ASP A 77 -5.68 -5.84 1.63
C ASP A 77 -4.84 -6.34 2.83
N VAL A 78 -4.46 -7.62 2.86
CA VAL A 78 -3.88 -8.25 4.07
C VAL A 78 -2.36 -8.06 4.16
N ASP A 79 -1.68 -8.02 3.01
CA ASP A 79 -0.22 -7.93 2.98
C ASP A 79 0.30 -6.56 3.46
N ASP A 80 -0.51 -5.50 3.38
CA ASP A 80 -0.12 -4.15 3.76
C ASP A 80 0.07 -3.99 5.29
N GLU A 81 -0.78 -4.61 6.11
CA GLU A 81 -0.67 -4.48 7.57
C GLU A 81 0.53 -5.25 8.14
N CYS A 82 0.78 -6.45 7.62
CA CYS A 82 1.94 -7.27 8.03
C CYS A 82 3.26 -6.55 7.70
N GLN A 83 3.35 -5.95 6.50
CA GLN A 83 4.51 -5.16 6.09
C GLN A 83 4.73 -3.94 7.00
N ILE A 84 3.68 -3.20 7.32
CA ILE A 84 3.75 -2.05 8.24
C ILE A 84 4.21 -2.51 9.62
N GLN A 85 3.63 -3.58 10.16
CA GLN A 85 4.01 -4.11 11.48
C GLN A 85 5.49 -4.52 11.51
N ARG A 86 5.96 -5.24 10.49
CA ARG A 86 7.36 -5.66 10.42
C ARG A 86 8.31 -4.47 10.33
N ALA A 87 7.93 -3.41 9.59
CA ALA A 87 8.71 -2.18 9.51
C ALA A 87 8.78 -1.45 10.86
N GLU A 88 7.70 -1.43 11.64
CA GLU A 88 7.68 -0.84 12.98
C GLU A 88 8.55 -1.61 13.98
N GLU A 89 8.53 -2.94 13.93
CA GLU A 89 9.39 -3.80 14.76
C GLU A 89 10.87 -3.59 14.42
N LEU A 90 11.21 -3.55 13.13
CA LEU A 90 12.59 -3.31 12.68
C LEU A 90 13.10 -1.94 13.15
N MET A 91 12.22 -0.95 13.22
CA MET A 91 12.58 0.38 13.72
C MET A 91 12.89 0.40 15.23
N ASP A 92 12.30 -0.51 16.00
CA ASP A 92 12.59 -0.60 17.43
C ASP A 92 13.98 -1.16 17.72
N GLU A 93 14.55 -1.95 16.81
CA GLU A 93 15.86 -2.58 16.93
C GLU A 93 17.04 -1.57 16.93
N PHE A 94 16.83 -0.33 16.46
CA PHE A 94 17.89 0.70 16.42
C PHE A 94 18.23 1.25 17.81
N VAL A 95 19.42 0.97 18.34
CA VAL A 95 19.81 1.41 19.71
C VAL A 95 20.28 2.87 19.73
N ASP A 96 20.70 3.39 18.59
CA ASP A 96 21.28 4.73 18.40
C ASP A 96 20.25 5.83 18.08
N VAL A 97 18.99 5.47 17.86
CA VAL A 97 17.90 6.40 17.54
C VAL A 97 17.04 6.66 18.77
N THR A 98 16.66 7.92 19.01
CA THR A 98 15.84 8.28 20.17
C THR A 98 14.41 7.78 20.04
N SER A 99 13.71 7.54 21.16
CA SER A 99 12.33 7.05 21.14
C SER A 99 11.36 7.99 20.42
N LYS A 100 11.62 9.31 20.44
CA LYS A 100 10.81 10.30 19.73
C LYS A 100 10.99 10.20 18.22
N GLU A 101 12.24 10.15 17.75
CA GLU A 101 12.56 9.97 16.33
C GLU A 101 11.98 8.66 15.81
N LYS A 102 12.10 7.56 16.56
CA LYS A 102 11.45 6.29 16.20
C LYS A 102 9.95 6.45 16.06
N SER A 103 9.29 7.05 17.05
CA SER A 103 7.82 7.24 17.03
C SER A 103 7.39 8.07 15.82
N PHE A 104 8.12 9.14 15.50
CA PHE A 104 7.89 9.95 14.32
C PHE A 104 8.09 9.13 13.02
N MET A 105 9.20 8.41 12.92
CA MET A 105 9.53 7.64 11.72
C MET A 105 8.54 6.50 11.47
N LYS A 106 8.02 5.84 12.51
CA LYS A 106 6.92 4.87 12.37
C LYS A 106 5.66 5.52 11.80
N LEU A 107 5.30 6.68 12.34
CA LEU A 107 4.12 7.43 11.91
C LEU A 107 4.22 7.84 10.44
N TRP A 108 5.38 8.36 10.04
CA TRP A 108 5.67 8.71 8.65
C TRP A 108 5.64 7.47 7.74
N ASN A 109 6.33 6.38 8.09
CA ASN A 109 6.36 5.16 7.27
C ASN A 109 4.96 4.58 7.05
N ARG A 110 4.12 4.56 8.09
CA ARG A 110 2.72 4.12 8.02
C ARG A 110 1.89 5.01 7.10
N PHE A 111 2.16 6.32 7.09
CA PHE A 111 1.51 7.25 6.17
C PHE A 111 1.93 7.00 4.71
N VAL A 112 3.23 6.82 4.46
CA VAL A 112 3.78 6.56 3.12
C VAL A 112 3.21 5.27 2.52
N HIS A 113 3.14 4.19 3.32
CA HIS A 113 2.56 2.92 2.86
C HIS A 113 1.09 3.10 2.44
N ARG A 114 0.27 3.77 3.27
CA ARG A 114 -1.16 3.94 2.98
C ARG A 114 -1.47 4.88 1.81
N HIS A 115 -0.61 5.86 1.54
CA HIS A 115 -0.84 6.83 0.47
C HIS A 115 -0.12 6.48 -0.83
N ALA A 116 0.58 5.34 -0.87
CA ALA A 116 1.30 4.83 -2.04
C ALA A 116 2.05 5.94 -2.80
N ILE A 117 2.99 6.60 -2.13
CA ILE A 117 3.74 7.71 -2.72
C ILE A 117 4.74 7.16 -3.75
N LEU A 118 4.34 7.12 -5.03
CA LEU A 118 5.15 6.50 -6.09
C LEU A 118 6.12 7.46 -6.81
N ALA A 119 6.04 8.76 -6.57
CA ALA A 119 6.78 9.76 -7.33
C ALA A 119 7.17 10.97 -6.49
N ASP A 120 8.32 11.57 -6.81
CA ASP A 120 8.89 12.70 -6.06
C ASP A 120 7.94 13.90 -5.98
N PHE A 121 7.17 14.15 -7.05
CA PHE A 121 6.23 15.28 -7.08
C PHE A 121 5.06 15.13 -6.07
N HIS A 122 4.80 13.92 -5.59
CA HIS A 122 3.80 13.69 -4.56
C HIS A 122 4.29 14.07 -3.15
N ILE A 123 5.60 14.14 -2.92
CA ILE A 123 6.18 14.36 -1.58
C ILE A 123 5.72 15.69 -0.96
N PRO A 124 5.72 16.84 -1.66
CA PRO A 124 5.23 18.09 -1.08
C PRO A 124 3.76 18.02 -0.63
N GLU A 125 2.89 17.42 -1.45
CA GLU A 125 1.48 17.27 -1.12
C GLU A 125 1.28 16.26 0.02
N ALA A 126 2.04 15.18 0.02
CA ALA A 126 2.08 14.20 1.08
C ALA A 126 2.44 14.83 2.43
N CYS A 127 3.46 15.70 2.49
CA CYS A 127 3.80 16.43 3.72
C CYS A 127 2.63 17.29 4.23
N ARG A 128 1.92 17.97 3.31
CA ARG A 128 0.74 18.79 3.65
C ARG A 128 -0.41 17.94 4.19
N VAL A 129 -0.72 16.82 3.53
CA VAL A 129 -1.77 15.89 3.97
C VAL A 129 -1.40 15.24 5.31
N PHE A 130 -0.14 14.82 5.47
CA PHE A 130 0.40 14.27 6.71
C PHE A 130 0.23 15.25 7.87
N ALA A 131 0.63 16.51 7.69
CA ALA A 131 0.48 17.55 8.70
C ALA A 131 -0.99 17.77 9.09
N ASN A 132 -1.92 17.77 8.14
CA ASN A 132 -3.34 17.93 8.45
C ASN A 132 -3.92 16.73 9.22
N HIS A 133 -3.59 15.51 8.81
CA HIS A 133 -4.14 14.30 9.42
C HIS A 133 -3.53 14.00 10.80
N HIS A 134 -2.22 14.22 10.96
CA HIS A 134 -1.48 13.88 12.17
C HIS A 134 -1.16 15.08 13.08
N ALA A 135 -1.67 16.29 12.80
CA ALA A 135 -1.41 17.48 13.62
C ALA A 135 -1.71 17.28 15.11
N ALA A 136 -2.82 16.61 15.45
CA ALA A 136 -3.19 16.39 16.85
C ALA A 136 -2.22 15.43 17.56
N GLU A 137 -1.81 14.38 16.86
CA GLU A 137 -0.93 13.33 17.35
C GLU A 137 0.54 13.80 17.48
N LEU A 138 1.03 14.55 16.48
CA LEU A 138 2.35 15.19 16.54
C LEU A 138 2.44 16.16 17.72
N ARG A 139 1.34 16.84 18.07
CA ARG A 139 1.31 17.74 19.23
C ARG A 139 1.25 17.02 20.56
N SER A 140 0.44 15.97 20.70
CA SER A 140 0.32 15.24 21.96
C SER A 140 1.65 14.58 22.35
N MET A 141 2.39 14.08 21.36
CA MET A 141 3.70 13.46 21.54
C MET A 141 4.87 14.44 21.52
N GLY A 142 4.64 15.70 21.12
CA GLY A 142 5.68 16.72 21.02
C GLY A 142 6.73 16.41 19.96
N LEU A 143 6.30 15.94 18.79
CA LEU A 143 7.10 15.49 17.64
C LEU A 143 7.33 16.57 16.56
N ARG A 144 7.11 17.85 16.93
CA ARG A 144 7.20 18.98 15.99
C ARG A 144 8.62 19.14 15.44
N ASP A 145 9.62 18.99 16.30
CA ASP A 145 11.01 19.20 15.93
C ASP A 145 11.53 18.03 15.09
N GLU A 146 11.11 16.80 15.41
CA GLU A 146 11.38 15.59 14.62
C GLU A 146 10.80 15.71 13.21
N LEU A 147 9.58 16.25 13.07
CA LEU A 147 9.03 16.58 11.75
C LEU A 147 9.87 17.64 11.03
N LEU A 148 10.31 18.68 11.72
CA LEU A 148 11.12 19.74 11.10
C LEU A 148 12.46 19.18 10.60
N PHE A 149 13.12 18.31 11.38
CA PHE A 149 14.32 17.60 10.94
C PHE A 149 14.04 16.72 9.72
N HIS A 150 12.91 16.01 9.70
CA HIS A 150 12.51 15.24 8.53
C HIS A 150 12.29 16.10 7.28
N LEU A 151 11.65 17.27 7.42
CA LEU A 151 11.49 18.23 6.32
C LEU A 151 12.84 18.75 5.83
N PHE A 152 13.82 18.99 6.72
CA PHE A 152 15.17 19.33 6.28
C PHE A 152 15.85 18.18 5.54
N ALA A 153 15.69 16.93 5.99
CA ALA A 153 16.19 15.79 5.25
C ALA A 153 15.58 15.71 3.84
N LEU A 154 14.26 15.91 3.70
CA LEU A 154 13.59 15.95 2.39
C LEU A 154 14.07 17.11 1.50
N TRP A 155 14.41 18.25 2.10
CA TRP A 155 15.06 19.35 1.38
C TRP A 155 16.43 18.95 0.84
N ASP A 156 17.24 18.28 1.66
CA ASP A 156 18.59 17.86 1.27
C ASP A 156 18.55 16.85 0.12
N PHE A 157 17.48 16.05 0.03
CA PHE A 157 17.20 15.19 -1.12
C PHE A 157 16.59 15.91 -2.32
N ASN A 158 16.41 17.24 -2.25
CA ASN A 158 15.76 18.08 -3.27
C ASN A 158 14.31 17.68 -3.59
N LEU A 159 13.60 17.08 -2.63
CA LEU A 159 12.21 16.66 -2.81
C LEU A 159 11.20 17.77 -2.47
N ILE A 160 11.60 18.76 -1.66
CA ILE A 160 10.72 19.85 -1.22
C ILE A 160 11.41 21.22 -1.25
N ASN A 161 10.60 22.27 -1.30
CA ASN A 161 11.03 23.68 -1.33
C ASN A 161 10.76 24.40 0.00
N ARG A 162 11.35 25.59 0.19
CA ARG A 162 11.20 26.41 1.41
C ARG A 162 9.78 26.76 1.76
N GLU A 163 9.00 27.05 0.73
CA GLU A 163 7.60 27.40 0.88
C GLU A 163 6.81 26.22 1.45
N GLN A 164 7.15 24.99 1.03
CA GLN A 164 6.48 23.78 1.47
C GLN A 164 6.81 23.44 2.93
N ILE A 165 8.07 23.65 3.35
CA ILE A 165 8.47 23.51 4.76
C ILE A 165 7.68 24.47 5.64
N LEU A 166 7.67 25.76 5.28
CA LEU A 166 6.96 26.79 6.04
C LEU A 166 5.45 26.52 6.08
N SER A 167 4.86 26.16 4.95
CA SER A 167 3.42 25.83 4.88
C SER A 167 3.08 24.61 5.74
N THR A 168 3.92 23.58 5.79
CA THR A 168 3.65 22.36 6.55
C THR A 168 3.72 22.62 8.06
N ILE A 169 4.73 23.37 8.50
CA ILE A 169 4.92 23.71 9.93
C ILE A 169 3.83 24.67 10.42
N THR A 170 3.45 25.65 9.61
CA THR A 170 2.36 26.58 9.95
C THR A 170 1.04 25.86 10.16
N ILE A 171 0.71 24.83 9.36
CA ILE A 171 -0.51 24.02 9.57
C ILE A 171 -0.55 23.39 10.98
N ILE A 172 0.59 22.87 11.45
CA ILE A 172 0.68 22.21 12.77
C ILE A 172 0.62 23.23 13.91
N ASP A 173 1.28 24.37 13.71
CA ASP A 173 1.32 25.49 14.65
C ASP A 173 -0.04 26.21 14.72
N ASP A 174 -0.77 26.38 13.62
CA ASP A 174 -2.09 27.02 13.59
C ASP A 174 -3.15 26.13 14.23
N ALA A 175 -3.05 24.81 14.05
CA ALA A 175 -3.91 23.89 14.74
C ALA A 175 -3.70 23.89 16.28
N LYS A 176 -2.63 24.53 16.79
CA LYS A 176 -2.42 24.84 18.23
C LYS A 176 -3.38 25.92 18.74
N ALA A 177 -3.80 26.85 17.88
CA ALA A 177 -4.68 27.96 18.24
C ALA A 177 -6.17 27.56 18.31
N GLY A 178 -6.59 26.52 17.58
CA GLY A 178 -7.97 26.04 17.56
C GLY A 178 -8.41 25.22 18.78
N GLY A 179 -7.49 24.80 19.65
CA GLY A 179 -7.74 23.87 20.76
C GLY A 179 -8.46 24.44 22.00
N LYS A 180 -8.91 25.71 21.99
CA LYS A 180 -9.60 26.33 23.14
C LYS A 180 -11.10 26.60 22.96
N ALA A 181 -11.71 26.25 21.83
CA ALA A 181 -13.12 26.60 21.57
C ALA A 181 -14.17 25.51 21.87
N GLY A 182 -13.76 24.28 22.23
CA GLY A 182 -14.68 23.12 22.30
C GLY A 182 -15.19 22.70 23.69
N ALA A 183 -14.76 23.30 24.79
CA ALA A 183 -15.01 22.76 26.14
C ALA A 183 -15.96 23.58 27.04
N ALA A 184 -16.59 24.65 26.53
CA ALA A 184 -17.43 25.55 27.31
C ALA A 184 -18.82 25.76 26.69
N ALA A 185 -19.58 24.69 26.47
CA ALA A 185 -20.99 24.81 26.07
C ALA A 185 -21.87 23.66 26.60
N HIS A 186 -21.74 23.32 27.88
CA HIS A 186 -22.84 22.63 28.57
C HIS A 186 -22.86 22.95 30.07
N LYS A 187 -23.29 24.17 30.41
CA LYS A 187 -23.81 24.46 31.75
C LYS A 187 -24.75 25.67 31.72
N GLY A 188 -26.00 25.42 32.09
CA GLY A 188 -26.90 26.43 32.65
C GLY A 188 -27.94 27.02 31.69
N LYS A 189 -29.15 26.46 31.72
CA LYS A 189 -30.35 27.30 31.70
C LYS A 189 -31.42 26.69 32.60
N ALA A 190 -31.29 26.98 33.89
CA ALA A 190 -32.42 27.07 34.80
C ALA A 190 -32.90 28.53 34.75
N GLY A 191 -34.19 28.72 34.57
CA GLY A 191 -34.83 30.03 34.47
C GLY A 191 -36.32 29.87 34.31
N ALA A 192 -36.97 29.59 35.44
CA ALA A 192 -38.41 29.61 35.60
C ALA A 192 -38.98 31.03 35.38
N SER A 193 -40.16 31.09 34.77
CA SER A 193 -41.11 32.18 34.99
C SER A 193 -42.53 31.61 34.89
N ASP A 194 -43.27 31.92 35.95
CA ASP A 194 -44.58 31.47 36.40
C ASP A 194 -45.73 32.26 35.74
N VAL A 195 -46.98 31.90 36.11
CA VAL A 195 -48.27 32.62 35.96
C VAL A 195 -49.04 32.35 34.65
N SER A 196 -50.31 31.91 34.59
CA SER A 196 -51.36 31.40 35.50
C SER A 196 -52.54 30.86 34.63
N PRO A 197 -53.59 30.21 35.19
CA PRO A 197 -54.57 29.42 34.42
C PRO A 197 -55.91 30.15 34.11
N SER A 198 -56.51 29.83 32.96
CA SER A 198 -57.93 30.06 32.61
C SER A 198 -58.35 28.91 31.67
N GLY A 199 -59.43 28.14 31.83
CA GLY A 199 -60.72 28.38 32.45
C GLY A 199 -61.81 28.28 31.38
N GLY A 200 -62.62 27.22 31.41
CA GLY A 200 -63.86 27.03 30.61
C GLY A 200 -63.68 26.12 29.38
N ALA A 201 -64.54 25.15 29.07
CA ALA A 201 -65.90 24.85 29.52
C ALA A 201 -66.17 23.34 29.49
#